data_AF-A0A3S4RJC5-F1
#
_entry.id   AF-A0A3S4RJC5-F1
#
_cell.length_a   1.000
_cell.length_b   1.000
_cell.length_c   1.000
_cell.angle_alpha   90.00
_cell.angle_beta   90.00
_cell.angle_gamma   90.00
#
_symmetry.space_group_name_H-M   'P 1'
#
loop_
_entity.id
_entity.type
_entity.pdbx_description
1 polymer ?
#
loop_
_entity_poly.entity_id
_entity_poly.type
_entity_poly.pdbx_seq_one_letter_code
_entity_poly.pdbx_strand_id
1 'polypeptide(L)'
;MPASSHLSEREIGQIIAFREAGLSLREIRSMINRSKDAVAHVLADPDNYGKRKRSGRPPKLTPRNKRAILNATNSGPTTDQQILAPLDLNVNIRTVQNVLHQSPNHRSQKLKKPALQNHHKEARLNFATKHISWSEPKTIMRRNFVGGSVMVWAGFSSSGKTSIAFLDGRQKASDYQRTLYDFILPVGSQLGGPQWKTFGSYKIERWNHKVLNLKI
;
A
#
# COMPACT_ATOMS: atom_id res chain seq x y z
N MET A 1 22.26 24.79 -23.96
CA MET A 1 21.30 25.67 -23.25
C MET A 1 21.32 27.04 -23.95
N PRO A 2 20.21 27.77 -24.07
CA PRO A 2 20.29 29.15 -24.57
C PRO A 2 21.22 29.96 -23.66
N ALA A 3 22.05 30.81 -24.26
CA ALA A 3 23.07 31.57 -23.53
C ALA A 3 22.46 32.65 -22.61
N SER A 4 21.21 33.06 -22.85
CA SER A 4 20.49 34.07 -22.06
C SER A 4 19.12 33.58 -21.60
N SER A 5 18.62 34.20 -20.52
CA SER A 5 17.23 34.07 -20.07
C SER A 5 16.25 34.48 -21.19
N HIS A 6 15.03 33.93 -21.17
CA HIS A 6 13.95 34.44 -22.02
C HIS A 6 13.58 35.86 -21.59
N LEU A 7 13.13 36.68 -22.55
CA LEU A 7 12.57 38.00 -22.27
C LEU A 7 11.27 37.87 -21.47
N SER A 8 11.11 38.71 -20.48
CA SER A 8 9.87 38.85 -19.71
C SER A 8 8.78 39.54 -20.53
N GLU A 9 7.52 39.34 -20.16
CA GLU A 9 6.37 40.02 -20.81
C GLU A 9 6.51 41.55 -20.79
N ARG A 10 7.11 42.11 -19.72
CA ARG A 10 7.38 43.55 -19.61
C ARG A 10 8.42 44.02 -20.62
N GLU A 11 9.52 43.29 -20.77
CA GLU A 11 10.56 43.61 -21.76
C GLU A 11 10.01 43.50 -23.18
N ILE A 12 9.16 42.50 -23.44
CA ILE A 12 8.46 42.35 -24.72
C ILE A 12 7.57 43.57 -25.00
N GLY A 13 6.76 43.99 -24.02
CA GLY A 13 5.94 45.20 -24.14
C GLY A 13 6.75 46.47 -24.37
N GLN A 14 7.88 46.64 -23.68
CA GLN A 14 8.80 47.76 -23.89
C GLN A 14 9.41 47.76 -25.30
N ILE A 15 9.80 46.59 -25.82
CA ILE A 15 10.34 46.45 -27.18
C ILE A 15 9.30 46.92 -28.22
N ILE A 16 8.03 46.52 -28.04
CA ILE A 16 6.94 46.90 -28.94
C ILE A 16 6.69 48.41 -28.86
N ALA A 17 6.55 48.95 -27.65
CA ALA A 17 6.31 50.39 -27.44
C ALA A 17 7.44 51.27 -28.00
N PHE A 18 8.71 50.88 -27.78
CA PHE A 18 9.84 51.63 -28.34
C PHE A 18 9.92 51.52 -29.86
N ARG A 19 9.50 50.38 -30.43
CA ARG A 19 9.45 50.23 -31.88
C ARG A 19 8.37 51.12 -32.51
N GLU A 20 7.20 51.20 -31.88
CA GLU A 20 6.11 52.11 -32.28
C GLU A 20 6.52 53.58 -32.17
N ALA A 21 7.33 53.94 -31.17
CA ALA A 21 7.93 55.26 -31.03
C ALA A 21 9.05 55.58 -32.05
N GLY A 22 9.34 54.67 -33.00
CA GLY A 22 10.30 54.90 -34.08
C GLY A 22 11.78 54.66 -33.73
N LEU A 23 12.08 54.13 -32.54
CA LEU A 23 13.46 53.83 -32.14
C LEU A 23 14.07 52.71 -32.99
N SER A 24 15.37 52.84 -33.27
CA SER A 24 16.14 51.82 -33.96
C SER A 24 16.40 50.61 -33.06
N LEU A 25 16.64 49.45 -33.67
CA LEU A 25 16.98 48.22 -32.93
C LEU A 25 18.22 48.39 -32.03
N ARG A 26 19.17 49.27 -32.40
CA ARG A 26 20.38 49.55 -31.62
C ARG A 26 20.09 50.36 -30.36
N GLU A 27 19.15 51.30 -30.44
CA GLU A 27 18.72 52.11 -29.31
C GLU A 27 17.90 51.26 -28.34
N ILE A 28 16.94 50.47 -28.85
CA ILE A 28 16.13 49.54 -28.05
C ILE A 28 17.03 48.54 -27.30
N ARG A 29 18.04 47.99 -28.00
CA ARG A 29 19.06 47.12 -27.41
C ARG A 29 19.76 47.78 -26.21
N SER A 30 20.14 49.05 -26.36
CA SER A 30 20.89 49.79 -25.35
C SER A 30 20.01 50.18 -24.15
N MET A 31 18.72 50.47 -24.40
CA MET A 31 17.73 50.80 -23.37
C MET A 31 17.33 49.58 -22.52
N ILE A 32 17.11 48.42 -23.15
CA ILE A 32 16.63 47.21 -22.48
C ILE A 32 17.80 46.31 -22.05
N ASN A 33 19.02 46.62 -22.47
CA ASN A 33 20.25 45.86 -22.21
C ASN A 33 20.14 44.37 -22.59
N ARG A 34 19.55 44.10 -23.76
CA ARG A 34 19.35 42.74 -24.32
C ARG A 34 20.01 42.60 -25.67
N SER A 35 20.15 41.38 -26.19
CA SER A 35 20.79 41.20 -27.49
C SER A 35 19.92 41.78 -28.61
N LYS A 36 20.58 42.35 -29.64
CA LYS A 36 19.90 42.88 -30.84
C LYS A 36 19.02 41.80 -31.49
N ASP A 37 19.51 40.58 -31.53
CA ASP A 37 18.80 39.45 -32.13
C ASP A 37 17.57 39.07 -31.31
N ALA A 38 17.61 39.14 -29.98
CA ALA A 38 16.42 38.89 -29.16
C ALA A 38 15.34 39.94 -29.42
N VAL A 39 15.71 41.22 -29.56
CA VAL A 39 14.80 42.31 -29.95
C VAL A 39 14.20 42.05 -31.34
N ALA A 40 15.04 41.66 -32.31
CA ALA A 40 14.59 41.35 -33.67
C ALA A 40 13.62 40.15 -33.71
N HIS A 41 13.89 39.10 -32.93
CA HIS A 41 13.01 37.93 -32.84
C HIS A 41 11.65 38.25 -32.21
N VAL A 42 11.62 39.12 -31.19
CA VAL A 42 10.35 39.60 -30.62
C VAL A 42 9.56 40.39 -31.65
N LEU A 43 10.19 41.30 -32.39
CA LEU A 43 9.47 42.11 -33.38
C LEU A 43 9.02 41.32 -34.61
N ALA A 44 9.67 40.19 -34.92
CA ALA A 44 9.28 39.32 -36.02
C ALA A 44 8.00 38.50 -35.72
N ASP A 45 7.81 38.08 -34.47
CA ASP A 45 6.65 37.29 -34.03
C ASP A 45 6.34 37.60 -32.53
N PRO A 46 5.79 38.79 -32.23
CA PRO A 46 5.63 39.26 -30.85
C PRO A 46 4.64 38.41 -30.07
N ASP A 47 3.58 37.94 -30.73
CA ASP A 47 2.54 37.13 -30.10
C ASP A 47 3.01 35.73 -29.73
N ASN A 48 3.98 35.16 -30.44
CA ASN A 48 4.39 33.76 -30.26
C ASN A 48 5.78 33.61 -29.61
N TYR A 49 6.46 34.72 -29.27
CA TYR A 49 7.76 34.69 -28.62
C TYR A 49 7.73 33.86 -27.34
N GLY A 50 8.62 32.88 -27.22
CA GLY A 50 8.73 32.00 -26.04
C GLY A 50 7.57 31.02 -25.82
N LYS A 51 6.49 31.06 -26.62
CA LYS A 51 5.32 30.16 -26.46
C LYS A 51 5.52 28.79 -27.10
N ARG A 52 6.45 28.67 -28.06
CA ARG A 52 6.74 27.40 -28.74
C ARG A 52 7.39 26.40 -27.78
N LYS A 53 6.68 25.31 -27.49
CA LYS A 53 7.21 24.22 -26.66
C LYS A 53 8.28 23.45 -27.42
N ARG A 54 9.36 23.07 -26.72
CA ARG A 54 10.36 22.14 -27.24
C ARG A 54 9.76 20.73 -27.27
N SER A 55 10.08 19.95 -28.30
CA SER A 55 9.64 18.56 -28.46
C SER A 55 10.08 17.63 -27.31
N GLY A 56 11.09 18.02 -26.55
CA GLY A 56 11.58 17.27 -25.39
C GLY A 56 12.28 15.97 -25.78
N ARG A 57 12.60 15.15 -24.78
CA ARG A 57 13.22 13.84 -25.00
C ARG A 57 12.17 12.86 -25.50
N PRO A 58 12.45 12.08 -26.57
CA PRO A 58 11.51 11.06 -27.03
C PRO A 58 11.25 10.01 -25.92
N PRO A 59 10.02 9.52 -25.79
CA PRO A 59 9.67 8.52 -24.79
C PRO A 59 10.37 7.19 -25.10
N LYS A 60 10.78 6.46 -24.04
CA LYS A 60 11.37 5.12 -24.19
C LYS A 60 10.41 4.07 -24.75
N LEU A 61 9.10 4.28 -24.58
CA LEU A 61 8.06 3.37 -25.06
C LEU A 61 7.37 3.93 -26.28
N THR A 62 7.33 3.13 -27.34
CA THR A 62 6.54 3.41 -28.54
C THR A 62 5.04 3.26 -28.24
N PRO A 63 4.15 3.88 -29.06
CA PRO A 63 2.71 3.68 -28.93
C PRO A 63 2.30 2.19 -28.99
N ARG A 64 3.01 1.38 -29.80
CA ARG A 64 2.79 -0.06 -29.91
C ARG A 64 3.11 -0.77 -28.59
N ASN A 65 4.24 -0.46 -27.96
CA ASN A 65 4.63 -1.07 -26.69
C ASN A 65 3.65 -0.70 -25.57
N LYS A 66 3.17 0.55 -25.54
CA LYS A 66 2.11 0.96 -24.58
C LYS A 66 0.83 0.14 -24.76
N ARG A 67 0.39 -0.07 -26.00
CA ARG A 67 -0.79 -0.91 -26.29
C ARG A 67 -0.56 -2.37 -25.91
N ALA A 68 0.65 -2.90 -26.15
CA ALA A 68 0.99 -4.27 -25.78
C ALA A 68 0.94 -4.47 -24.25
N ILE A 69 1.46 -3.51 -23.47
CA ILE A 69 1.33 -3.49 -22.01
C ILE A 69 -0.14 -3.50 -21.58
N LEU A 70 -0.97 -2.64 -22.18
CA LEU A 70 -2.39 -2.56 -21.84
C LEU A 70 -3.13 -3.85 -22.22
N ASN A 71 -2.83 -4.44 -23.37
CA ASN A 71 -3.47 -5.69 -23.81
C ASN A 71 -3.10 -6.88 -22.92
N ALA A 72 -1.86 -6.95 -22.43
CA ALA A 72 -1.43 -8.01 -21.51
C ALA A 72 -2.24 -8.00 -20.19
N THR A 73 -2.74 -6.82 -19.76
CA THR A 73 -3.60 -6.73 -18.57
C THR A 73 -5.00 -7.30 -18.78
N ASN A 74 -5.50 -7.36 -20.02
CA ASN A 74 -6.83 -7.90 -20.33
C ASN A 74 -6.91 -9.43 -20.19
N SER A 75 -5.76 -10.12 -20.13
CA SER A 75 -5.69 -11.58 -19.98
C SER A 75 -6.01 -12.08 -18.57
N GLY A 76 -6.13 -11.19 -17.57
CA GLY A 76 -6.49 -11.54 -16.19
C GLY A 76 -5.57 -10.90 -15.14
N PRO A 77 -5.74 -11.26 -13.84
CA PRO A 77 -4.97 -10.69 -12.76
C PRO A 77 -3.49 -11.12 -12.87
N THR A 78 -2.66 -10.19 -13.35
CA THR A 78 -1.23 -10.38 -13.57
C THR A 78 -0.42 -9.31 -12.83
N THR A 79 0.83 -9.63 -12.53
CA THR A 79 1.78 -8.67 -11.94
C THR A 79 2.50 -7.87 -13.02
N ASP A 80 2.96 -6.66 -12.68
CA ASP A 80 3.71 -5.80 -13.61
C ASP A 80 4.95 -6.49 -14.19
N GLN A 81 5.59 -7.37 -13.41
CA GLN A 81 6.74 -8.15 -13.85
C GLN A 81 6.34 -9.23 -14.87
N GLN A 82 5.21 -9.91 -14.65
CA GLN A 82 4.67 -10.90 -15.59
C GLN A 82 4.20 -10.24 -16.89
N ILE A 83 3.77 -8.98 -16.85
CA ILE A 83 3.43 -8.20 -18.05
C ILE A 83 4.70 -7.87 -18.83
N LEU A 84 5.79 -7.51 -18.14
CA LEU A 84 7.04 -7.11 -18.79
C LEU A 84 7.83 -8.28 -19.40
N ALA A 85 7.85 -9.43 -18.72
CA ALA A 85 8.62 -10.61 -19.12
C ALA A 85 8.41 -11.05 -20.60
N PRO A 86 7.18 -11.15 -21.14
CA PRO A 86 6.96 -11.57 -22.52
C PRO A 86 7.20 -10.45 -23.56
N LEU A 87 7.31 -9.19 -23.14
CA LEU A 87 7.41 -8.05 -24.07
C LEU A 87 8.86 -7.77 -24.50
N ASP A 88 9.85 -8.42 -23.88
CA ASP A 88 11.29 -8.22 -24.10
C ASP A 88 11.69 -6.72 -24.19
N LEU A 89 11.12 -5.91 -23.31
CA LEU A 89 11.38 -4.48 -23.25
C LEU A 89 12.42 -4.19 -22.17
N ASN A 90 13.50 -3.51 -22.54
CA ASN A 90 14.48 -2.98 -21.58
C ASN A 90 13.94 -1.71 -20.89
N VAL A 91 12.92 -1.88 -20.05
CA VAL A 91 12.31 -0.81 -19.26
C VAL A 91 12.15 -1.24 -17.80
N ASN A 92 12.24 -0.27 -16.90
CA ASN A 92 11.99 -0.53 -15.48
C ASN A 92 10.49 -0.81 -15.25
N ILE A 93 10.16 -1.68 -14.30
CA ILE A 93 8.80 -1.99 -13.84
C ILE A 93 7.99 -0.70 -13.57
N ARG A 94 8.61 0.35 -13.03
CA ARG A 94 7.93 1.64 -12.78
C ARG A 94 7.43 2.32 -14.05
N THR A 95 8.06 2.06 -15.19
CA THR A 95 7.60 2.53 -16.50
C THR A 95 6.28 1.87 -16.88
N VAL A 96 6.14 0.56 -16.61
CA VAL A 96 4.89 -0.18 -16.81
C VAL A 96 3.81 0.39 -15.89
N GLN A 97 4.12 0.58 -14.61
CA GLN A 97 3.19 1.21 -13.65
C GLN A 97 2.72 2.58 -14.11
N ASN A 98 3.62 3.44 -14.58
CA ASN A 98 3.26 4.76 -15.10
C ASN A 98 2.30 4.68 -16.29
N VAL A 99 2.51 3.73 -17.21
CA VAL A 99 1.59 3.51 -18.35
C VAL A 99 0.21 3.06 -17.86
N LEU A 100 0.17 2.16 -16.89
CA LEU A 100 -1.08 1.67 -16.30
C LEU A 100 -1.83 2.76 -15.53
N HIS A 101 -1.11 3.60 -14.78
CA HIS A 101 -1.70 4.74 -14.06
C HIS A 101 -2.23 5.85 -14.98
N GLN A 102 -1.61 6.03 -16.15
CA GLN A 102 -2.09 7.00 -17.15
C GLN A 102 -3.35 6.51 -17.91
N SER A 103 -3.65 5.21 -17.86
CA SER A 103 -4.82 4.65 -18.54
C SER A 103 -6.09 4.91 -17.72
N PRO A 104 -7.13 5.55 -18.30
CA PRO A 104 -8.37 5.84 -17.59
C PRO A 104 -9.15 4.56 -17.23
N ASN A 105 -8.93 3.47 -17.98
CA ASN A 105 -9.72 2.24 -17.87
C ASN A 105 -9.04 1.17 -17.01
N HIS A 106 -7.86 1.44 -16.45
CA HIS A 106 -7.13 0.47 -15.64
C HIS A 106 -7.31 0.72 -14.14
N ARG A 107 -7.71 -0.32 -13.39
CA ARG A 107 -7.85 -0.27 -11.93
C ARG A 107 -7.10 -1.44 -11.28
N SER A 108 -6.08 -1.12 -10.49
CA SER A 108 -5.37 -2.13 -9.69
C SER A 108 -6.25 -2.62 -8.54
N GLN A 109 -6.40 -3.94 -8.40
CA GLN A 109 -7.07 -4.56 -7.26
C GLN A 109 -6.05 -5.07 -6.24
N LYS A 110 -6.27 -4.77 -4.96
CA LYS A 110 -5.44 -5.31 -3.87
C LYS A 110 -5.87 -6.73 -3.53
N LEU A 111 -4.91 -7.65 -3.39
CA LEU A 111 -5.16 -8.98 -2.86
C LEU A 111 -5.64 -8.88 -1.39
N LYS A 112 -6.80 -9.47 -1.07
CA LYS A 112 -7.41 -9.37 0.28
C LYS A 112 -6.72 -10.24 1.35
N LYS A 113 -5.83 -11.15 0.96
CA LYS A 113 -5.16 -12.13 1.83
C LYS A 113 -3.65 -12.15 1.52
N PRO A 114 -2.78 -12.39 2.51
CA PRO A 114 -1.36 -12.60 2.26
C PRO A 114 -1.16 -13.84 1.36
N ALA A 115 -0.14 -13.79 0.50
CA ALA A 115 0.18 -14.88 -0.40
C ALA A 115 0.63 -16.12 0.39
N LEU A 116 0.08 -17.29 0.04
CA LEU A 116 0.49 -18.56 0.61
C LEU A 116 1.75 -19.06 -0.09
N GLN A 117 2.89 -18.93 0.59
CA GLN A 117 4.13 -19.63 0.22
C GLN A 117 3.95 -21.16 0.26
N ASN A 118 4.81 -21.89 -0.46
CA ASN A 118 4.68 -23.34 -0.61
C ASN A 118 4.69 -24.08 0.73
N HIS A 119 5.59 -23.72 1.65
CA HIS A 119 5.61 -24.32 2.99
C HIS A 119 4.32 -24.06 3.79
N HIS A 120 3.62 -22.94 3.58
CA HIS A 120 2.31 -22.70 4.21
C HIS A 120 1.26 -23.67 3.65
N LYS A 121 1.31 -23.99 2.35
CA LYS A 121 0.38 -24.94 1.72
C LYS A 121 0.63 -26.34 2.25
N GLU A 122 1.89 -26.76 2.31
CA GLU A 122 2.31 -28.04 2.87
C GLU A 122 1.91 -28.17 4.35
N ALA A 123 2.22 -27.18 5.18
CA ALA A 123 1.84 -27.20 6.59
C ALA A 123 0.31 -27.25 6.79
N ARG A 124 -0.46 -26.50 5.99
CA ARG A 124 -1.92 -26.55 6.01
C ARG A 124 -2.47 -27.89 5.55
N LEU A 125 -1.87 -28.51 4.53
CA LEU A 125 -2.25 -29.82 4.02
C LEU A 125 -1.93 -30.91 5.05
N ASN A 126 -0.74 -30.90 5.64
CA ASN A 126 -0.35 -31.81 6.71
C ASN A 126 -1.26 -31.67 7.93
N PHE A 127 -1.62 -30.44 8.30
CA PHE A 127 -2.60 -30.20 9.36
C PHE A 127 -3.97 -30.79 9.01
N ALA A 128 -4.48 -30.52 7.80
CA ALA A 128 -5.79 -31.00 7.38
C ALA A 128 -5.85 -32.52 7.29
N THR A 129 -4.83 -33.16 6.70
CA THR A 129 -4.74 -34.63 6.58
C THR A 129 -4.61 -35.31 7.92
N LYS A 130 -3.82 -34.76 8.85
CA LYS A 130 -3.69 -35.27 10.23
C LYS A 130 -4.99 -35.16 11.03
N HIS A 131 -5.82 -34.16 10.73
CA HIS A 131 -7.07 -33.88 11.44
C HIS A 131 -8.30 -34.08 10.53
N ILE A 132 -8.22 -34.96 9.51
CA ILE A 132 -9.32 -35.21 8.57
C ILE A 132 -10.53 -35.85 9.26
N SER A 133 -10.26 -36.66 10.30
CA SER A 133 -11.25 -37.31 11.15
C SER A 133 -11.61 -36.50 12.39
N TRP A 134 -11.09 -35.27 12.55
CA TRP A 134 -11.52 -34.40 13.63
C TRP A 134 -12.93 -33.89 13.36
N SER A 135 -13.87 -34.44 14.10
CA SER A 135 -15.22 -33.91 14.29
C SER A 135 -15.23 -32.87 15.42
N GLU A 136 -14.40 -31.82 15.40
CA GLU A 136 -14.38 -30.77 16.44
C GLU A 136 -13.79 -29.42 15.96
N PRO A 137 -14.04 -28.30 16.67
CA PRO A 137 -14.59 -27.07 16.10
C PRO A 137 -13.58 -26.12 15.44
N LYS A 138 -14.10 -25.40 14.45
CA LYS A 138 -13.40 -24.46 13.58
C LYS A 138 -13.03 -23.16 14.31
N THR A 139 -11.75 -22.96 14.58
CA THR A 139 -11.23 -21.67 15.07
C THR A 139 -11.26 -20.63 13.94
N ILE A 140 -12.06 -19.57 14.09
CA ILE A 140 -12.09 -18.42 13.18
C ILE A 140 -11.29 -17.28 13.82
N MET A 141 -10.14 -16.94 13.26
CA MET A 141 -9.39 -15.74 13.64
C MET A 141 -10.07 -14.49 13.06
N ARG A 142 -10.33 -13.46 13.89
CA ARG A 142 -10.83 -12.14 13.46
C ARG A 142 -9.81 -11.03 13.74
N ARG A 143 -9.86 -9.97 12.92
CA ARG A 143 -8.96 -8.79 12.93
C ARG A 143 -9.21 -7.89 14.13
N ASN A 144 -8.15 -7.25 14.62
CA ASN A 144 -8.25 -6.13 15.55
C ASN A 144 -8.73 -4.87 14.80
N PHE A 145 -9.72 -4.17 15.34
CA PHE A 145 -10.09 -2.81 14.94
C PHE A 145 -9.29 -1.80 15.78
N VAL A 146 -8.80 -0.73 15.17
CA VAL A 146 -8.04 0.34 15.86
C VAL A 146 -9.00 1.42 16.30
N GLY A 147 -9.32 1.44 17.60
CA GLY A 147 -10.26 2.37 18.24
C GLY A 147 -10.84 1.71 19.49
N GLY A 148 -11.17 2.49 20.54
CA GLY A 148 -11.57 2.01 21.87
C GLY A 148 -12.51 0.80 21.85
N SER A 149 -11.93 -0.39 21.91
CA SER A 149 -12.60 -1.67 21.71
C SER A 149 -12.70 -2.40 23.05
N VAL A 150 -13.89 -2.86 23.39
CA VAL A 150 -14.06 -3.76 24.54
C VAL A 150 -13.60 -5.17 24.13
N MET A 151 -12.75 -5.79 24.93
CA MET A 151 -12.35 -7.17 24.71
C MET A 151 -13.43 -8.09 25.28
N VAL A 152 -13.88 -9.05 24.48
CA VAL A 152 -14.94 -9.98 24.90
C VAL A 152 -14.44 -11.39 24.69
N TRP A 153 -14.76 -12.28 25.62
CA TRP A 153 -14.50 -13.70 25.53
C TRP A 153 -15.81 -14.49 25.70
N ALA A 154 -15.99 -15.50 24.87
CA ALA A 154 -17.10 -16.44 24.98
C ALA A 154 -16.68 -17.79 24.38
N GLY A 155 -16.98 -18.87 25.08
CA GLY A 155 -16.82 -20.24 24.61
C GLY A 155 -18.15 -20.78 24.06
N PHE A 156 -18.06 -21.66 23.07
CA PHE A 156 -19.20 -22.42 22.57
C PHE A 156 -18.75 -23.83 22.20
N SER A 157 -19.62 -24.81 22.44
CA SER A 157 -19.50 -26.19 22.00
C SER A 157 -20.79 -26.59 21.27
N SER A 158 -20.84 -27.79 20.71
CA SER A 158 -22.08 -28.35 20.17
C SER A 158 -23.18 -28.53 21.24
N SER A 159 -22.80 -28.68 22.51
CA SER A 159 -23.72 -28.89 23.64
C SER A 159 -24.11 -27.62 24.38
N GLY A 160 -23.53 -26.45 24.06
CA GLY A 160 -23.92 -25.19 24.69
C GLY A 160 -22.93 -24.04 24.50
N LYS A 161 -23.09 -22.99 25.30
CA LYS A 161 -22.25 -21.79 25.28
C LYS A 161 -21.96 -21.31 26.70
N THR A 162 -20.83 -20.64 26.90
CA THR A 162 -20.52 -19.95 28.16
C THR A 162 -21.27 -18.61 28.23
N SER A 163 -21.31 -18.02 29.42
CA SER A 163 -21.59 -16.59 29.53
C SER A 163 -20.52 -15.78 28.80
N ILE A 164 -20.93 -14.63 28.27
CA ILE A 164 -20.03 -13.69 27.62
C ILE A 164 -19.28 -12.93 28.71
N ALA A 165 -17.95 -12.97 28.67
CA ALA A 165 -17.05 -12.27 29.57
C ALA A 165 -16.57 -10.97 28.92
N PHE A 166 -16.74 -9.84 29.62
CA PHE A 166 -16.11 -8.58 29.24
C PHE A 166 -14.75 -8.49 29.93
N LEU A 167 -13.70 -8.22 29.15
CA LEU A 167 -12.31 -8.26 29.58
C LEU A 167 -11.67 -6.89 29.39
N ASP A 168 -10.85 -6.51 30.37
CA ASP A 168 -10.13 -5.26 30.34
C ASP A 168 -8.75 -5.42 29.69
N GLY A 169 -8.48 -4.56 28.71
CA GLY A 169 -7.16 -4.47 28.07
C GLY A 169 -6.80 -5.71 27.24
N ARG A 170 -5.49 -5.98 27.13
CA ARG A 170 -4.93 -7.05 26.29
C ARG A 170 -4.67 -8.29 27.13
N GLN A 171 -5.34 -9.39 26.79
CA GLN A 171 -5.17 -10.69 27.44
C GLN A 171 -3.74 -11.24 27.32
N LYS A 172 -3.07 -11.44 28.46
CA LYS A 172 -1.84 -12.21 28.60
C LYS A 172 -2.16 -13.64 29.02
N ALA A 173 -1.16 -14.53 29.01
CA ALA A 173 -1.36 -15.94 29.36
C ALA A 173 -2.02 -16.14 30.74
N SER A 174 -1.62 -15.38 31.76
CA SER A 174 -2.20 -15.44 33.11
C SER A 174 -3.67 -15.01 33.16
N ASP A 175 -4.01 -13.95 32.42
CA ASP A 175 -5.37 -13.40 32.39
C ASP A 175 -6.30 -14.34 31.61
N TYR A 176 -5.75 -15.03 30.61
CA TYR A 176 -6.48 -16.03 29.84
C TYR A 176 -6.77 -17.26 30.69
N GLN A 177 -5.79 -17.74 31.46
CA GLN A 177 -6.00 -18.85 32.41
C GLN A 177 -7.11 -18.53 33.41
N ARG A 178 -7.15 -17.30 33.95
CA ARG A 178 -8.24 -16.85 34.84
C ARG A 178 -9.58 -16.82 34.12
N THR A 179 -9.62 -16.29 32.91
CA THR A 179 -10.85 -16.26 32.09
C THR A 179 -11.38 -17.69 31.83
N LEU A 180 -10.50 -18.65 31.56
CA LEU A 180 -10.90 -20.05 31.42
C LEU A 180 -11.40 -20.62 32.76
N TYR A 181 -10.73 -20.30 33.88
CA TYR A 181 -11.13 -20.74 35.21
C TYR A 181 -12.54 -20.25 35.57
N ASP A 182 -12.81 -18.96 35.37
CA ASP A 182 -14.05 -18.32 35.80
C ASP A 182 -15.24 -18.67 34.90
N PHE A 183 -15.02 -18.81 33.58
CA PHE A 183 -16.10 -18.93 32.61
C PHE A 183 -16.23 -20.29 31.94
N ILE A 184 -15.17 -21.12 31.90
CA ILE A 184 -15.27 -22.50 31.38
C ILE A 184 -15.52 -23.50 32.49
N LEU A 185 -14.76 -23.47 33.59
CA LEU A 185 -14.85 -24.54 34.59
C LEU A 185 -16.26 -24.78 35.14
N PRO A 186 -17.09 -23.74 35.42
CA PRO A 186 -18.45 -23.95 35.93
C PRO A 186 -19.37 -24.70 34.95
N VAL A 187 -19.13 -24.57 33.65
CA VAL A 187 -19.96 -25.15 32.58
C VAL A 187 -19.22 -26.25 31.80
N GLY A 188 -17.98 -26.58 32.17
CA GLY A 188 -17.10 -27.46 31.41
C GLY A 188 -17.62 -28.89 31.30
N SER A 189 -18.27 -29.41 32.35
CA SER A 189 -18.92 -30.73 32.33
C SER A 189 -20.09 -30.79 31.35
N GLN A 190 -20.85 -29.69 31.23
CA GLN A 190 -21.95 -29.56 30.27
C GLN A 190 -21.42 -29.36 28.83
N LEU A 191 -20.32 -28.63 28.66
CA LEU A 191 -19.76 -28.30 27.35
C LEU A 191 -18.89 -29.41 26.74
N GLY A 192 -18.11 -30.12 27.55
CA GLY A 192 -17.11 -31.11 27.11
C GLY A 192 -17.60 -32.57 27.12
N GLY A 193 -18.82 -32.81 27.61
CA GLY A 193 -19.41 -34.15 27.69
C GLY A 193 -18.80 -35.06 28.76
N PRO A 194 -19.16 -36.36 28.78
CA PRO A 194 -18.82 -37.30 29.86
C PRO A 194 -17.32 -37.52 30.09
N GLN A 195 -16.49 -37.23 29.09
CA GLN A 195 -15.03 -37.32 29.18
C GLN A 195 -14.35 -36.06 29.73
N TRP A 196 -15.10 -35.01 30.09
CA TRP A 196 -14.55 -33.80 30.68
C TRP A 196 -13.93 -34.09 32.05
N LYS A 197 -12.59 -34.00 32.12
CA LYS A 197 -11.82 -34.19 33.36
C LYS A 197 -11.21 -32.85 33.75
N THR A 198 -11.50 -32.41 34.97
CA THR A 198 -10.73 -31.34 35.61
C THR A 198 -9.51 -32.00 36.28
N PHE A 199 -8.30 -31.55 35.94
CA PHE A 199 -7.15 -31.88 36.77
C PHE A 199 -7.33 -31.12 38.08
N GLY A 200 -7.40 -31.86 39.20
CA GLY A 200 -7.77 -31.35 40.51
C GLY A 200 -7.09 -30.03 40.89
N SER A 201 -7.89 -29.15 41.48
CA SER A 201 -7.55 -27.91 42.18
C SER A 201 -6.06 -27.59 42.35
N TYR A 202 -5.46 -26.88 41.40
CA TYR A 202 -4.33 -26.01 41.74
C TYR A 202 -4.92 -24.77 42.42
N LYS A 203 -4.87 -24.77 43.75
CA LYS A 203 -5.08 -23.58 44.57
C LYS A 203 -4.07 -22.53 44.10
N ILE A 204 -4.52 -21.48 43.40
CA ILE A 204 -3.67 -20.33 43.03
C ILE A 204 -3.49 -19.48 44.29
N GLU A 205 -2.82 -20.01 45.31
CA GLU A 205 -2.35 -19.22 46.43
C GLU A 205 -0.94 -18.70 46.12
N ARG A 206 -0.88 -17.39 45.86
CA ARG A 206 0.32 -16.54 45.88
C ARG A 206 1.54 -17.04 45.10
N TRP A 207 1.65 -16.64 43.83
CA TRP A 207 2.95 -16.34 43.23
C TRP A 207 3.28 -14.86 43.48
N ASN A 208 3.69 -14.56 44.71
CA ASN A 208 4.40 -13.31 45.03
C ASN A 208 5.80 -13.69 45.53
N HIS A 209 6.79 -13.32 44.72
CA HIS A 209 8.22 -13.19 45.04
C HIS A 209 8.81 -14.17 46.05
N LYS A 210 9.60 -15.14 45.55
CA LYS A 210 10.91 -15.43 46.13
C LYS A 210 11.78 -16.15 45.10
N VAL A 211 12.76 -15.40 44.63
CA VAL A 211 14.04 -15.93 44.14
C VAL A 211 14.56 -16.85 45.23
N LEU A 212 14.63 -18.15 44.99
CA LEU A 212 15.43 -19.04 45.82
C LEU A 212 16.37 -19.83 44.92
N ASN A 213 17.64 -19.54 45.18
CA ASN A 213 18.83 -20.08 44.55
C ASN A 213 18.85 -21.61 44.60
N LEU A 214 19.23 -22.17 43.45
CA LEU A 214 19.85 -23.49 43.35
C LEU A 214 21.08 -23.54 44.26
N LYS A 215 21.12 -24.50 45.18
CA LYS A 215 22.36 -25.14 45.63
C LYS A 215 22.12 -26.62 45.89
N ILE A 216 22.74 -27.40 45.01
CA ILE A 216 23.20 -28.80 45.05
C ILE A 216 22.12 -29.85 45.33
#